data_AF-A0A2E6C0Y1-F1
#
_entry.id   AF-A0A2E6C0Y1-F1
#
_cell.length_a   1.000
_cell.length_b   1.000
_cell.length_c   1.000
_cell.angle_alpha   90.00
_cell.angle_beta   90.00
_cell.angle_gamma   90.00
#
_symmetry.space_group_name_H-M   'P 1'
#
loop_
_entity.id
_entity.type
_entity.pdbx_description
1 polymer ?
#
loop_
_entity_poly.entity_id
_entity_poly.type
_entity_poly.pdbx_seq_one_letter_code
_entity_poly.pdbx_strand_id
1 'polypeptide(L)'
;MVKKIFNTGNWLRPFGSNRLEKGVQLPTIFAVIVLWQSLFIERSIRIPDKIDKLFKTSTAARIIGLWLIALTGTPDVESSIVATLLFLFTVYVFKSKKEKKRDGFWGSYGQ
;
A
#
# COMPACT_ATOMS: atom_id res chain seq x y z
N MET A 1 19.01 22.37 23.59
CA MET A 1 18.52 21.07 24.11
C MET A 1 17.12 20.74 23.57
N VAL A 2 16.86 20.90 22.26
CA VAL A 2 15.48 20.78 21.68
C VAL A 2 15.41 19.76 20.53
N LYS A 3 16.56 19.26 20.02
CA LYS A 3 16.60 18.27 18.93
C LYS A 3 16.15 16.84 19.31
N LYS A 4 15.85 16.56 20.58
CA LYS A 4 15.52 15.20 21.06
C LYS A 4 14.03 14.86 21.07
N ILE A 5 13.15 15.87 20.88
CA ILE A 5 11.69 15.70 20.98
C ILE A 5 11.05 15.20 19.67
N PHE A 6 11.73 15.33 18.54
CA PHE A 6 11.24 14.84 17.23
C PHE A 6 11.90 13.53 16.76
N ASN A 7 12.50 12.74 17.65
CA ASN A 7 12.98 11.39 17.30
C ASN A 7 11.87 10.34 17.52
N THR A 8 10.69 10.58 16.97
CA THR A 8 9.52 9.68 17.05
C THR A 8 9.56 8.58 15.98
N GLY A 9 10.61 8.54 15.15
CA GLY A 9 10.82 7.49 14.14
C GLY A 9 11.36 6.18 14.71
N ASN A 10 11.96 6.19 15.90
CA ASN A 10 12.56 4.98 16.48
C ASN A 10 11.57 4.09 17.26
N TRP A 11 10.36 4.57 17.58
CA TRP A 11 9.35 3.78 18.28
C TRP A 11 8.68 2.74 17.37
N LEU A 12 8.59 3.04 16.08
CA LEU A 12 7.94 2.18 15.08
C LEU A 12 8.88 1.13 14.47
N ARG A 13 10.13 1.00 14.95
CA ARG A 13 11.14 0.09 14.37
C ARG A 13 11.46 -1.13 15.26
N PRO A 14 10.47 -1.94 15.71
CA PRO A 14 10.76 -3.12 16.51
C PRO A 14 11.43 -4.25 15.70
N PHE A 15 11.36 -4.23 14.36
CA PHE A 15 11.93 -5.30 13.52
C PHE A 15 12.88 -4.73 12.46
N GLY A 16 14.17 -5.06 12.53
CA GLY A 16 15.22 -4.51 11.67
C GLY A 16 15.08 -4.84 10.17
N SER A 17 14.24 -4.11 9.43
CA SER A 17 14.00 -4.24 7.98
C SER A 17 15.01 -3.51 7.07
N ASN A 18 16.19 -3.18 7.58
CA ASN A 18 17.25 -2.41 6.90
C ASN A 18 17.64 -2.89 5.48
N ARG A 19 17.36 -4.15 5.11
CA ARG A 19 17.67 -4.71 3.79
C ARG A 19 16.58 -4.44 2.74
N LEU A 20 15.32 -4.46 3.15
CA LEU A 20 14.19 -4.16 2.24
C LEU A 20 14.13 -2.66 1.95
N GLU A 21 14.36 -1.83 2.97
CA GLU A 21 14.41 -0.37 2.85
C GLU A 21 15.46 0.08 1.83
N LYS A 22 16.68 -0.47 1.91
CA LYS A 22 17.76 -0.16 0.96
C LYS A 22 17.46 -0.59 -0.48
N GLY A 23 16.68 -1.66 -0.66
CA GLY A 23 16.28 -2.13 -1.98
C GLY A 23 15.26 -1.19 -2.63
N VAL A 24 14.22 -0.79 -1.89
CA VAL A 24 13.14 0.05 -2.43
C VAL A 24 13.60 1.48 -2.74
N GLN A 25 14.62 1.98 -2.03
CA GLN A 25 15.22 3.30 -2.28
C GLN A 25 16.07 3.36 -3.57
N LEU A 26 16.31 2.23 -4.24
CA LEU A 26 16.93 2.25 -5.57
C LEU A 26 15.98 2.96 -6.55
N PRO A 27 16.44 4.00 -7.27
CA PRO A 27 15.59 4.79 -8.16
C PRO A 27 14.80 3.95 -9.18
N THR A 28 15.38 2.85 -9.65
CA THR A 28 14.73 1.91 -10.58
C THR A 28 13.57 1.16 -9.94
N ILE A 29 13.71 0.69 -8.69
CA ILE A 29 12.66 -0.08 -8.00
C ILE A 29 11.51 0.86 -7.62
N PHE A 30 11.84 2.07 -7.16
CA PHE A 30 10.87 3.14 -6.96
C PHE A 30 10.07 3.42 -8.26
N ALA A 31 10.76 3.64 -9.37
CA ALA A 31 10.12 3.90 -10.67
C ALA A 31 9.22 2.74 -11.12
N VAL A 32 9.64 1.49 -10.92
CA VAL A 32 8.83 0.30 -11.23
C VAL A 32 7.56 0.27 -10.38
N ILE A 33 7.63 0.58 -9.08
CA ILE A 33 6.45 0.60 -8.21
C ILE A 33 5.49 1.73 -8.61
N VAL A 34 5.99 2.91 -8.97
CA VAL A 34 5.16 4.03 -9.46
C VAL A 34 4.54 3.71 -10.82
N LEU A 35 5.25 3.06 -11.73
CA LEU A 35 4.68 2.58 -12.99
C LEU A 35 3.65 1.46 -12.76
N TRP A 36 3.87 0.60 -11.77
CA TRP A 36 2.88 -0.39 -11.36
C TRP A 36 1.59 0.25 -10.84
N GLN A 37 1.68 1.41 -10.18
CA GLN A 37 0.51 2.20 -9.77
C GLN A 37 -0.29 2.75 -10.97
N SER A 38 0.40 3.20 -12.02
CA SER A 38 -0.27 3.78 -13.19
C SER A 38 -1.07 2.76 -13.98
N LEU A 39 -0.73 1.47 -13.89
CA LEU A 39 -1.50 0.37 -14.48
C LEU A 39 -2.93 0.28 -13.91
N PHE A 40 -3.16 0.73 -12.68
CA PHE A 40 -4.51 0.74 -12.07
C PHE A 40 -5.37 1.92 -12.52
N ILE A 41 -4.80 2.90 -13.22
CA ILE A 41 -5.56 3.93 -13.90
C ILE A 41 -5.95 3.33 -15.25
N GLU A 42 -7.24 3.05 -15.47
CA GLU A 42 -7.81 2.35 -16.66
C GLU A 42 -7.43 2.93 -18.05
N ARG A 43 -6.56 3.94 -18.12
CA ARG A 43 -6.18 4.69 -19.33
C ARG A 43 -4.74 4.50 -19.80
N SER A 44 -3.84 3.86 -19.04
CA SER A 44 -2.41 3.88 -19.39
C SER A 44 -1.96 2.69 -20.23
N ILE A 45 -2.27 1.45 -19.82
CA ILE A 45 -1.90 0.21 -20.53
C ILE A 45 -2.97 -0.86 -20.25
N ARG A 46 -3.32 -1.67 -21.26
CA ARG A 46 -4.23 -2.80 -21.06
C ARG A 46 -3.57 -3.86 -20.16
N ILE A 47 -4.11 -4.05 -18.96
CA ILE A 47 -3.61 -5.07 -18.02
C ILE A 47 -3.84 -6.47 -18.61
N PRO A 48 -2.85 -7.38 -18.59
CA PRO A 48 -3.05 -8.77 -18.99
C PRO A 48 -4.10 -9.48 -18.14
N ASP A 49 -4.95 -10.31 -18.76
CA ASP A 49 -6.09 -10.98 -18.10
C ASP A 49 -5.69 -11.79 -16.85
N LYS A 50 -4.48 -12.36 -16.84
CA LYS A 50 -3.95 -13.12 -15.70
C LYS A 50 -3.69 -12.22 -14.49
N ILE A 51 -3.17 -11.02 -14.71
CA ILE A 51 -2.86 -10.05 -13.66
C ILE A 51 -4.16 -9.45 -13.14
N ASP A 52 -5.08 -9.08 -14.04
CA ASP A 52 -6.42 -8.61 -13.68
C ASP A 52 -7.17 -9.64 -12.83
N LYS A 53 -7.15 -10.93 -13.24
CA LYS A 53 -7.75 -12.02 -12.46
C LYS A 53 -7.10 -12.19 -11.08
N LEU A 54 -5.78 -12.02 -10.97
CA LEU A 54 -5.08 -12.09 -9.69
C LEU A 54 -5.54 -10.99 -8.74
N PHE A 55 -5.64 -9.75 -9.22
CA PHE A 55 -6.11 -8.61 -8.41
C PHE A 55 -7.59 -8.71 -8.07
N LYS A 56 -8.44 -9.22 -8.97
CA LYS A 56 -9.87 -9.43 -8.69
C LYS A 56 -10.10 -10.55 -7.67
N THR A 57 -9.36 -11.65 -7.78
CA THR A 57 -9.55 -12.84 -6.94
C THR A 57 -8.84 -12.73 -5.59
N SER A 58 -7.62 -12.17 -5.56
CA SER A 58 -6.78 -12.15 -4.36
C SER A 58 -6.83 -10.81 -3.64
N THR A 59 -7.45 -10.81 -2.47
CA THR A 59 -7.41 -9.67 -1.54
C THR A 59 -5.99 -9.38 -1.07
N ALA A 60 -5.17 -10.42 -0.85
CA ALA A 60 -3.78 -10.26 -0.45
C ALA A 60 -2.96 -9.54 -1.53
N ALA A 61 -3.15 -9.86 -2.81
CA ALA A 61 -2.43 -9.19 -3.90
C ALA A 61 -2.73 -7.67 -3.96
N ARG A 62 -3.99 -7.29 -3.73
CA ARG A 62 -4.42 -5.88 -3.66
C ARG A 62 -3.80 -5.14 -2.47
N ILE A 63 -3.83 -5.77 -1.28
CA ILE A 63 -3.25 -5.18 -0.07
C ILE A 63 -1.74 -5.05 -0.21
N ILE A 64 -1.05 -6.08 -0.73
CA ILE A 64 0.39 -6.03 -1.00
C ILE A 64 0.70 -4.95 -2.03
N GLY A 65 -0.11 -4.81 -3.08
CA GLY A 65 0.00 -3.72 -4.03
C GLY A 65 -0.09 -2.36 -3.34
N LEU A 66 -1.16 -2.11 -2.58
CA LEU A 66 -1.34 -0.88 -1.80
C LEU A 66 -0.22 -0.62 -0.79
N TRP A 67 0.29 -1.68 -0.17
CA TRP A 67 1.38 -1.59 0.79
C TRP A 67 2.71 -1.25 0.13
N LEU A 68 3.03 -1.85 -1.02
CA LEU A 68 4.22 -1.48 -1.81
C LEU A 68 4.17 -0.02 -2.25
N ILE A 69 2.97 0.51 -2.52
CA ILE A 69 2.75 1.93 -2.82
C ILE A 69 3.05 2.80 -1.60
N ALA A 70 2.57 2.43 -0.41
CA ALA A 70 2.90 3.15 0.80
C ALA A 70 4.42 3.09 1.08
N LEU A 71 5.04 1.92 0.85
CA LEU A 71 6.45 1.67 1.12
C LEU A 71 7.40 2.58 0.33
N THR A 72 7.02 3.03 -0.88
CA THR A 72 7.84 3.99 -1.63
C THR A 72 7.82 5.41 -1.06
N GLY A 73 6.77 5.77 -0.33
CA GLY A 73 6.59 7.09 0.27
C GLY A 73 6.98 7.18 1.75
N THR A 74 7.32 6.05 2.38
CA THR A 74 7.61 5.98 3.81
C THR A 74 9.06 5.60 4.11
N PRO A 75 9.60 6.03 5.26
CA PRO A 75 10.99 5.75 5.62
C PRO A 75 11.26 4.28 5.96
N ASP A 76 10.27 3.52 6.42
CA ASP A 76 10.41 2.15 6.91
C ASP A 76 9.15 1.30 6.66
N VAL A 77 9.32 -0.01 6.82
CA VAL A 77 8.27 -1.00 6.57
C VAL A 77 7.11 -0.83 7.55
N GLU A 78 7.37 -0.60 8.83
CA GLU A 78 6.32 -0.49 9.83
C GLU A 78 5.44 0.75 9.59
N SER A 79 6.06 1.89 9.28
CA SER A 79 5.37 3.11 8.90
C SER A 79 4.53 2.92 7.63
N SER A 80 5.04 2.16 6.65
CA SER A 80 4.28 1.84 5.43
C SER A 80 3.04 0.98 5.70
N ILE A 81 3.13 0.02 6.63
CA ILE A 81 1.99 -0.81 7.04
C ILE A 81 0.95 0.07 7.72
N VAL A 82 1.38 0.92 8.66
CA VAL A 82 0.48 1.85 9.36
C VAL A 82 -0.20 2.82 8.37
N ALA A 83 0.55 3.38 7.43
CA ALA A 83 0.01 4.25 6.38
C ALA A 83 -1.04 3.52 5.52
N THR A 84 -0.77 2.26 5.15
CA THR A 84 -1.70 1.42 4.39
C THR A 84 -2.98 1.15 5.17
N LEU A 85 -2.89 0.83 6.45
CA LEU A 85 -4.04 0.59 7.31
C LEU A 85 -4.86 1.86 7.53
N LEU A 86 -4.21 3.01 7.74
CA LEU A 86 -4.88 4.31 7.86
C LEU A 86 -5.62 4.68 6.58
N PHE A 87 -5.01 4.45 5.42
CA PHE A 87 -5.66 4.65 4.13
C PHE A 87 -6.90 3.77 3.97
N LEU A 88 -6.78 2.47 4.21
CA LEU A 88 -7.90 1.52 4.14
C LEU A 88 -9.02 1.89 5.12
N PHE A 89 -8.65 2.29 6.35
CA PHE A 89 -9.61 2.75 7.34
C PHE A 89 -10.36 4.01 6.87
N THR A 90 -9.63 4.99 6.33
CA THR A 90 -10.22 6.22 5.79
C THR A 90 -11.21 5.89 4.67
N VAL A 91 -10.80 5.08 3.69
CA VAL A 91 -11.68 4.61 2.60
C VAL A 91 -12.91 3.92 3.18
N TYR A 92 -12.74 3.02 4.14
CA TYR A 92 -13.85 2.31 4.78
C TYR A 92 -14.83 3.26 5.48
N VAL A 93 -14.36 4.30 6.17
CA VAL A 93 -15.22 5.29 6.81
C VAL A 93 -16.10 5.99 5.77
N PHE A 94 -15.52 6.40 4.64
CA PHE A 94 -16.22 7.06 3.54
C PHE A 94 -17.16 6.15 2.73
N LYS A 95 -17.03 4.82 2.81
CA LYS A 95 -17.98 3.90 2.14
C LYS A 95 -19.41 4.09 2.65
N SER A 96 -20.36 4.09 1.72
CA SER A 96 -21.80 4.04 2.02
C SER A 96 -22.19 2.72 2.69
N LYS A 97 -23.37 2.67 3.31
CA LYS A 97 -23.90 1.42 3.93
C LYS A 97 -24.04 0.27 2.91
N LYS A 98 -24.35 0.58 1.65
CA LYS A 98 -24.46 -0.42 0.58
C LYS A 98 -23.07 -0.98 0.21
N GLU A 99 -22.08 -0.12 0.07
CA GLU A 99 -20.69 -0.50 -0.24
C GLU A 99 -20.03 -1.24 0.92
N LYS A 100 -20.31 -0.86 2.17
CA LYS A 100 -19.83 -1.59 3.37
C LYS A 100 -20.32 -3.03 3.39
N LYS A 101 -21.57 -3.29 2.97
CA LYS A 101 -22.15 -4.64 2.89
C LYS A 101 -21.60 -5.45 1.72
N ARG A 102 -21.38 -4.81 0.57
CA ARG A 102 -20.86 -5.47 -0.64
C ARG A 102 -19.37 -5.77 -0.53
N ASP A 103 -18.59 -4.78 -0.08
CA ASP A 103 -17.14 -4.76 -0.24
C ASP A 103 -16.38 -5.02 1.07
N GLY A 104 -17.07 -4.95 2.22
CA GLY A 104 -16.46 -5.08 3.54
C GLY A 104 -15.33 -4.07 3.79
N PHE A 105 -14.47 -4.40 4.76
CA PHE A 105 -13.28 -3.58 5.07
C PHE A 105 -12.25 -3.62 3.93
N TRP A 106 -12.02 -4.79 3.35
CA TRP A 106 -10.91 -5.04 2.42
C TRP A 106 -11.22 -4.76 0.95
N GLY A 107 -12.45 -4.36 0.61
CA GLY A 107 -12.81 -4.09 -0.78
C GLY A 107 -13.05 -5.37 -1.60
N SER A 108 -13.48 -6.47 -0.98
CA SER A 108 -13.75 -7.72 -1.70
C SER A 108 -14.94 -7.50 -2.61
N TYR A 109 -14.77 -7.56 -3.93
CA TYR A 109 -15.91 -7.67 -4.83
C TYR A 109 -16.62 -8.97 -4.47
N GLY A 110 -17.82 -8.87 -3.88
CA GLY A 110 -18.73 -10.00 -3.82
C GLY A 110 -18.89 -10.51 -5.24
N GLN A 111 -18.60 -11.80 -5.46
CA GLN A 111 -19.08 -12.48 -6.66
C GLN A 111 -20.61 -12.48 -6.66
#